data_AF-A0A0K9PQ98-F1
#
_entry.id   AF-A0A0K9PQ98-F1
#
_cell.length_a   1.000
_cell.length_b   1.000
_cell.length_c   1.000
_cell.angle_alpha   90.00
_cell.angle_beta   90.00
_cell.angle_gamma   90.00
#
_symmetry.space_group_name_H-M   'P 1'
#
loop_
_entity.id
_entity.type
_entity.pdbx_description
1 polymer ?
#
loop_
_entity_poly.entity_id
_entity_poly.type
_entity_poly.pdbx_seq_one_letter_code
_entity_poly.pdbx_strand_id
1 'polypeptide(L)'
;MDDEYFMCHVEQLETVAFALRSISTGLSFKERSNFCMVAVNIKDRDVMRHLCILVEIYSKNLPITFSIELDTTSSKEYEEDLMVLETYNQILTVYVWLSRQLDTQRFTQIKEAEMIISNINSSISNFLFKEVKY
;
A
#
# COMPACT_ATOMS: atom_id res chain seq x y z
N MET A 1 -5.33 28.52 -16.20
CA MET A 1 -6.55 27.96 -15.58
C MET A 1 -7.51 29.10 -15.45
N ASP A 2 -8.78 28.88 -15.76
CA ASP A 2 -9.81 29.88 -15.54
C ASP A 2 -10.04 30.04 -14.02
N ASP A 3 -10.63 31.16 -13.60
CA ASP A 3 -10.77 31.54 -12.18
C ASP A 3 -11.58 30.53 -11.33
N GLU A 4 -12.31 29.62 -11.99
CA GLU A 4 -13.11 28.56 -11.35
C GLU A 4 -12.32 27.27 -11.08
N TYR A 5 -11.08 27.14 -11.58
CA TYR A 5 -10.28 25.93 -11.46
C TYR A 5 -9.02 26.13 -10.62
N PHE A 6 -8.73 25.13 -9.78
CA PHE A 6 -7.49 25.05 -9.02
C PHE A 6 -6.76 23.73 -9.30
N MET A 7 -5.45 23.72 -9.12
CA MET A 7 -4.65 22.51 -9.23
C MET A 7 -4.75 21.72 -7.92
N CYS A 8 -5.02 20.42 -8.05
CA CYS A 8 -5.00 19.52 -6.91
C CYS A 8 -3.62 19.52 -6.24
N HIS A 9 -3.61 19.28 -4.92
CA HIS A 9 -2.37 19.06 -4.20
C HIS A 9 -1.75 17.73 -4.65
N VAL A 10 -0.47 17.74 -4.98
CA VAL A 10 0.27 16.59 -5.56
C VAL A 10 1.41 16.09 -4.68
N GLU A 11 1.47 16.50 -3.40
CA GLU A 11 2.56 16.18 -2.47
C GLU A 11 2.83 14.67 -2.36
N GLN A 12 1.78 13.85 -2.26
CA GLN A 12 1.92 12.39 -2.23
C GLN A 12 2.54 11.86 -3.52
N LEU A 13 2.10 12.36 -4.67
CA LEU A 13 2.61 11.94 -5.97
C LEU A 13 4.09 12.30 -6.11
N GLU A 14 4.49 13.51 -5.70
CA GLU A 14 5.88 13.96 -5.71
C GLU A 14 6.75 13.13 -4.77
N THR A 15 6.25 12.86 -3.56
CA THR A 15 6.96 12.06 -2.53
C THR A 15 7.20 10.63 -3.01
N VAL A 16 6.17 9.99 -3.56
CA VAL A 16 6.29 8.63 -4.11
C VAL A 16 7.22 8.64 -5.33
N ALA A 17 7.06 9.59 -6.26
CA ALA A 17 7.94 9.70 -7.43
C ALA A 17 9.41 9.89 -7.04
N PHE A 18 9.69 10.69 -6.01
CA PHE A 18 11.02 10.87 -5.46
C PHE A 18 11.58 9.57 -4.87
N ALA A 19 10.78 8.86 -4.05
CA ALA A 19 11.17 7.59 -3.45
C ALA A 19 11.48 6.50 -4.50
N LEU A 20 10.74 6.47 -5.59
CA LEU A 20 10.88 5.46 -6.65
C LEU A 20 11.93 5.83 -7.72
N ARG A 21 12.56 7.00 -7.62
CA ARG A 21 13.47 7.53 -8.66
C ARG A 21 14.64 6.59 -8.97
N SER A 22 15.21 5.92 -7.98
CA SER A 22 16.37 5.02 -8.13
C SER A 22 16.00 3.60 -8.55
N ILE A 23 14.75 3.17 -8.34
CA ILE A 23 14.32 1.76 -8.48
C ILE A 23 13.51 1.54 -9.77
N SER A 24 12.94 2.61 -10.32
CA SER A 24 12.04 2.55 -11.49
C SER A 24 12.73 2.39 -12.86
N THR A 25 14.03 2.09 -12.87
CA THR A 25 14.75 1.72 -14.11
C THR A 25 14.17 0.42 -14.67
N GLY A 26 13.67 0.44 -15.90
CA GLY A 26 13.00 -0.70 -16.53
C GLY A 26 11.47 -0.59 -16.58
N LEU A 27 10.87 0.39 -15.90
CA LEU A 27 9.44 0.67 -16.01
C LEU A 27 9.13 1.61 -17.20
N SER A 28 8.00 1.40 -17.85
CA SER A 28 7.41 2.37 -18.77
C SER A 28 6.90 3.61 -18.01
N PHE A 29 6.65 4.70 -18.74
CA PHE A 29 6.05 5.90 -18.15
C PHE A 29 4.68 5.60 -17.51
N LYS A 30 3.85 4.79 -18.18
CA LYS A 30 2.53 4.40 -17.67
C LYS A 30 2.63 3.63 -16.36
N GLU A 31 3.54 2.68 -16.27
CA GLU A 31 3.75 1.89 -15.04
C GLU A 31 4.27 2.77 -13.90
N ARG A 32 5.23 3.66 -14.17
CA ARG A 32 5.68 4.65 -13.16
C ARG A 32 4.52 5.52 -12.68
N SER A 33 3.69 6.01 -13.60
CA SER A 33 2.52 6.82 -13.26
C SER A 33 1.55 6.04 -12.36
N ASN A 34 1.27 4.78 -12.69
CA ASN A 34 0.40 3.94 -11.86
C ASN A 34 0.96 3.75 -10.44
N PHE A 35 2.27 3.49 -10.29
CA PHE A 35 2.89 3.40 -8.97
C PHE A 35 2.87 4.73 -8.21
N CYS A 36 3.03 5.87 -8.87
CA CYS A 36 3.00 7.18 -8.21
C CYS A 36 1.58 7.61 -7.80
N MET A 37 0.55 7.10 -8.48
CA MET A 37 -0.86 7.41 -8.22
C MET A 37 -1.50 6.52 -7.14
N VAL A 38 -0.77 5.53 -6.62
CA VAL A 38 -1.31 4.64 -5.60
C VAL A 38 -1.57 5.40 -4.30
N ALA A 39 -2.72 5.14 -3.68
CA ALA A 39 -3.12 5.75 -2.42
C ALA A 39 -2.33 5.14 -1.25
N VAL A 40 -1.33 5.87 -0.73
CA VAL A 40 -0.46 5.42 0.36
C VAL A 40 -0.29 6.48 1.42
N ASN A 41 -0.20 6.05 2.68
CA ASN A 41 0.21 6.91 3.77
C ASN A 41 1.72 7.11 3.69
N ILE A 42 2.15 8.22 3.10
CA ILE A 42 3.58 8.55 2.95
C ILE A 42 4.32 8.74 4.30
N LYS A 43 3.58 8.86 5.40
CA LYS A 43 4.15 8.95 6.75
C LYS A 43 4.45 7.57 7.35
N ASP A 44 3.81 6.52 6.85
CA ASP A 44 4.04 5.15 7.26
C ASP A 44 5.25 4.58 6.50
N ARG A 45 6.34 4.32 7.24
CA ARG A 45 7.59 3.84 6.66
C ARG A 45 7.47 2.42 6.14
N ASP A 46 6.66 1.57 6.75
CA ASP A 46 6.49 0.19 6.33
C ASP A 46 5.68 0.10 5.05
N VAL A 47 4.63 0.93 4.91
CA VAL A 47 3.88 1.06 3.66
C VAL A 47 4.79 1.50 2.52
N MET A 48 5.59 2.56 2.75
CA MET A 48 6.53 3.06 1.74
C MET A 48 7.63 2.04 1.40
N ARG A 49 8.16 1.32 2.40
CA ARG A 49 9.16 0.25 2.21
C ARG A 49 8.59 -0.86 1.32
N HIS A 50 7.38 -1.34 1.63
CA HIS A 50 6.75 -2.39 0.84
C HIS A 50 6.40 -1.92 -0.58
N LEU A 51 5.99 -0.66 -0.76
CA LEU A 51 5.80 -0.09 -2.09
C LEU A 51 7.10 -0.13 -2.92
N CYS A 52 8.23 0.25 -2.34
CA CYS A 52 9.54 0.17 -3.01
C CYS A 52 9.91 -1.28 -3.39
N ILE A 53 9.67 -2.24 -2.49
CA ILE A 53 9.89 -3.68 -2.74
C ILE A 53 9.03 -4.15 -3.91
N LEU A 54 7.74 -3.82 -3.92
CA LEU A 54 6.83 -4.18 -5.00
C LEU A 54 7.29 -3.62 -6.35
N VAL A 55 7.75 -2.37 -6.37
CA VAL A 55 8.29 -1.72 -7.57
C VAL A 55 9.56 -2.42 -8.06
N GLU A 56 10.45 -2.80 -7.14
CA GLU A 56 11.70 -3.50 -7.48
C GLU A 56 11.45 -4.90 -8.05
N ILE A 57 10.54 -5.66 -7.44
CA ILE A 57 10.14 -6.99 -7.95
C ILE A 57 9.45 -6.82 -9.31
N TYR A 58 8.57 -5.83 -9.44
CA TYR A 58 7.87 -5.56 -10.69
C TYR A 58 8.86 -5.20 -11.82
N SER A 59 9.85 -4.32 -11.55
CA SER A 59 10.83 -3.88 -12.55
C SER A 59 11.77 -4.99 -13.02
N LYS A 60 12.04 -5.99 -12.17
CA LYS A 60 12.82 -7.20 -12.50
C LYS A 60 12.03 -8.26 -13.30
N ASN A 61 10.79 -7.96 -13.69
CA ASN A 61 9.89 -8.88 -14.38
C ASN A 61 9.61 -10.20 -13.60
N LEU A 62 9.65 -10.14 -12.26
CA LEU A 62 9.41 -11.30 -11.39
C LEU A 62 7.92 -11.44 -11.02
N PRO A 63 7.45 -12.66 -10.67
CA PRO A 63 6.14 -12.85 -10.05
C PRO A 63 6.07 -12.10 -8.72
N ILE A 64 4.93 -11.47 -8.45
CA ILE A 64 4.71 -10.69 -7.24
C ILE A 64 3.82 -11.52 -6.31
N THR A 65 4.33 -11.76 -5.11
CA THR A 65 3.62 -12.35 -3.99
C THR A 65 3.45 -11.30 -2.90
N PHE A 66 2.49 -11.49 -1.99
CA PHE A 66 2.29 -10.59 -0.85
C PHE A 66 3.04 -11.11 0.40
N SER A 67 4.19 -11.78 0.26
CA SER A 67 5.00 -12.21 1.41
C SER A 67 5.41 -11.00 2.26
N ILE A 68 4.58 -10.64 3.22
CA ILE A 68 4.74 -9.47 4.07
C ILE A 68 5.28 -9.97 5.39
N GLU A 69 6.56 -9.74 5.61
CA GLU A 69 7.17 -9.86 6.93
C GLU A 69 6.92 -8.54 7.66
N LEU A 70 5.89 -8.52 8.52
CA LEU A 70 5.75 -7.47 9.51
C LEU A 70 6.72 -7.80 10.66
N ASP A 71 7.48 -6.81 11.11
CA ASP A 71 8.30 -6.93 12.32
C ASP A 71 7.37 -6.95 13.55
N THR A 72 6.72 -8.08 13.83
CA THR A 72 5.76 -8.23 14.95
C THR A 72 6.44 -8.39 16.32
N THR A 73 7.65 -7.86 16.51
CA THR A 73 8.46 -8.11 17.72
C THR A 73 8.02 -7.29 18.95
N SER A 74 6.99 -6.46 18.86
CA SER A 74 6.46 -5.67 19.98
C SER A 74 4.95 -5.85 20.17
N SER A 75 4.51 -7.05 20.53
CA SER A 75 3.12 -7.29 20.96
C SER A 75 3.01 -7.12 22.47
N LYS A 76 2.91 -5.86 22.95
CA LYS A 76 2.53 -5.56 24.34
C LYS A 76 1.54 -4.41 24.54
N GLU A 77 1.10 -3.67 23.51
CA GLU A 77 0.12 -2.59 23.68
C GLU A 77 -1.02 -2.67 22.65
N TYR A 78 -2.27 -2.54 23.11
CA TYR A 78 -3.48 -2.68 22.27
C TYR A 78 -3.56 -1.66 21.11
N GLU A 79 -3.00 -0.46 21.29
CA GLU A 79 -2.93 0.57 20.23
C GLU A 79 -1.85 0.25 19.18
N GLU A 80 -0.72 -0.32 19.60
CA GLU A 80 0.33 -0.80 18.68
C GLU A 80 -0.22 -1.91 17.78
N ASP A 81 -1.06 -2.80 18.31
CA ASP A 81 -1.74 -3.84 17.53
C ASP A 81 -2.69 -3.25 16.47
N LEU A 82 -3.43 -2.18 16.78
CA LEU A 82 -4.34 -1.54 15.82
C LEU A 82 -3.57 -0.85 14.69
N MET A 83 -2.53 -0.09 15.03
CA MET A 83 -1.69 0.60 14.05
C MET A 83 -1.01 -0.42 13.12
N VAL A 84 -0.49 -1.52 13.66
CA VAL A 84 0.10 -2.61 12.87
C VAL A 84 -0.93 -3.23 11.93
N LEU A 85 -2.16 -3.46 12.40
CA LEU A 85 -3.25 -3.97 11.55
C LEU A 85 -3.62 -2.98 10.43
N GLU A 86 -3.66 -1.68 10.71
CA GLU A 86 -3.93 -0.64 9.70
C GLU A 86 -2.83 -0.56 8.64
N THR A 87 -1.56 -0.56 9.06
CA THR A 87 -0.39 -0.63 8.18
C THR A 87 -0.46 -1.87 7.29
N TYR A 88 -0.74 -3.03 7.86
CA TYR A 88 -0.85 -4.28 7.10
C TYR A 88 -2.00 -4.25 6.10
N ASN A 89 -3.16 -3.75 6.52
CA ASN A 89 -4.32 -3.57 5.66
C ASN A 89 -4.01 -2.64 4.47
N GLN A 90 -3.27 -1.56 4.72
CA GLN A 90 -2.88 -0.63 3.67
C GLN A 90 -1.90 -1.27 2.68
N ILE A 91 -0.89 -2.03 3.14
CA ILE A 91 0.05 -2.75 2.26
C ILE A 91 -0.72 -3.73 1.36
N LEU A 92 -1.65 -4.52 1.91
CA LEU A 92 -2.47 -5.45 1.13
C LEU A 92 -3.40 -4.72 0.15
N THR A 93 -3.99 -3.59 0.57
CA THR A 93 -4.84 -2.77 -0.31
C THR A 93 -4.05 -2.22 -1.49
N VAL A 94 -2.82 -1.75 -1.27
CA VAL A 94 -1.89 -1.31 -2.31
C VAL A 94 -1.58 -2.46 -3.26
N TYR A 95 -1.27 -3.65 -2.73
CA TYR A 95 -1.01 -4.85 -3.52
C TYR A 95 -2.18 -5.20 -4.45
N VAL A 96 -3.41 -5.26 -3.92
CA VAL A 96 -4.61 -5.56 -4.69
C VAL A 96 -4.90 -4.45 -5.71
N TRP A 97 -4.74 -3.18 -5.34
CA TRP A 97 -4.96 -2.07 -6.26
C TRP A 97 -3.99 -2.12 -7.44
N LEU A 98 -2.70 -2.33 -7.18
CA LEU A 98 -1.67 -2.45 -8.22
C LEU A 98 -1.93 -3.64 -9.15
N SER A 99 -2.42 -4.77 -8.63
CA SER A 99 -2.77 -5.94 -9.44
C SER A 99 -3.85 -5.66 -10.49
N ARG A 100 -4.69 -4.65 -10.26
CA ARG A 100 -5.77 -4.23 -11.17
C ARG A 100 -5.31 -3.16 -12.17
N GLN A 101 -4.30 -2.37 -11.82
CA GLN A 101 -3.79 -1.27 -12.67
C GLN A 101 -2.63 -1.71 -13.58
N LEU A 102 -1.92 -2.76 -13.18
CA LEU A 102 -0.77 -3.32 -13.89
C LEU A 102 -1.14 -4.69 -14.49
N ASP A 103 -0.15 -5.41 -15.01
CA ASP A 103 -0.35 -6.75 -15.55
C ASP A 103 -0.79 -7.74 -14.44
N THR A 104 -2.10 -8.01 -14.39
CA THR A 104 -2.72 -8.89 -13.41
C THR A 104 -2.15 -10.30 -13.42
N GLN A 105 -1.57 -10.78 -14.53
CA GLN A 105 -1.02 -12.14 -14.61
C GLN A 105 0.21 -12.33 -13.73
N ARG A 106 0.90 -11.23 -13.38
CA ARG A 106 2.11 -11.25 -12.56
C ARG A 106 1.85 -11.26 -11.06
N PHE A 107 0.65 -10.86 -10.65
CA PHE A 107 0.24 -10.81 -9.25
C PHE A 107 -0.41 -12.14 -8.87
N THR A 108 0.14 -12.79 -7.85
CA THR A 108 -0.35 -14.09 -7.35
C THR A 108 -1.19 -13.92 -6.08
N GLN A 109 -1.98 -14.92 -5.69
CA GLN A 109 -2.69 -14.90 -4.41
C GLN A 109 -3.63 -13.69 -4.16
N ILE A 110 -4.13 -13.01 -5.21
CA ILE A 110 -4.97 -11.80 -5.07
C ILE A 110 -6.22 -12.08 -4.21
N LYS A 111 -6.88 -13.22 -4.42
CA LYS A 111 -8.07 -13.62 -3.64
C LYS A 111 -7.77 -13.83 -2.17
N GLU A 112 -6.57 -14.32 -1.85
CA GLU A 112 -6.12 -14.51 -0.47
C GLU A 112 -5.89 -13.15 0.19
N ALA A 113 -5.22 -12.22 -0.50
CA ALA A 113 -5.04 -10.85 -0.03
C ALA A 113 -6.40 -10.15 0.22
N GLU A 114 -7.37 -10.29 -0.69
CA GLU A 114 -8.72 -9.73 -0.52
C GLU A 114 -9.45 -10.32 0.71
N MET A 115 -9.32 -11.63 0.95
CA MET A 115 -9.88 -12.28 2.13
C MET A 115 -9.22 -11.75 3.42
N ILE A 116 -7.90 -11.59 3.44
CA ILE A 116 -7.17 -11.07 4.60
C ILE A 116 -7.58 -9.63 4.89
N ILE A 117 -7.69 -8.77 3.86
CA ILE A 117 -8.20 -7.40 4.00
C ILE A 117 -9.58 -7.40 4.67
N SER A 118 -10.50 -8.26 4.21
CA SER A 118 -11.84 -8.38 4.80
C SER A 118 -11.80 -8.78 6.28
N ASN A 119 -10.91 -9.71 6.64
CA ASN A 119 -10.73 -10.16 8.03
C ASN A 119 -10.15 -9.05 8.91
N ILE A 120 -9.14 -8.32 8.43
CA ILE A 120 -8.53 -7.21 9.17
C ILE A 120 -9.56 -6.09 9.38
N ASN A 121 -10.28 -5.68 8.34
CA ASN A 121 -11.32 -4.66 8.45
C ASN A 121 -12.40 -5.06 9.47
N SER A 122 -12.76 -6.34 9.54
CA SER A 122 -13.69 -6.86 10.54
C SER A 122 -13.12 -6.77 11.96
N SER A 123 -11.83 -7.11 12.14
CA SER A 123 -11.12 -6.99 13.42
C SER A 123 -11.00 -5.55 13.89
N ILE A 124 -10.58 -4.63 13.01
CA ILE A 124 -10.49 -3.19 13.27
C ILE A 124 -11.86 -2.65 13.68
N SER A 125 -12.90 -2.98 12.93
CA SER A 125 -14.28 -2.56 13.25
C SER A 125 -14.67 -3.04 14.65
N ASN A 126 -14.46 -4.31 14.96
CA ASN A 126 -14.78 -4.87 16.27
C ASN A 126 -13.99 -4.23 17.41
N PHE A 127 -12.74 -3.83 17.17
CA PHE A 127 -11.90 -3.11 18.14
C PHE A 127 -12.50 -1.72 18.43
N LEU A 128 -12.75 -0.94 17.39
CA LEU A 128 -13.32 0.42 17.52
C LEU A 128 -14.70 0.41 18.19
N PHE A 129 -15.58 -0.55 17.86
CA PHE A 129 -16.90 -0.65 18.49
C PHE A 129 -16.86 -1.07 19.97
N LYS A 130 -15.78 -1.71 20.44
CA LYS A 130 -15.61 -2.02 21.86
C LYS A 130 -15.19 -0.81 22.67
N GLU A 131 -14.38 0.08 22.11
CA GLU A 131 -13.91 1.28 22.80
C GLU A 131 -14.98 2.36 22.95
N VAL A 132 -15.93 2.44 22.03
CA VAL A 132 -17.05 3.42 22.06
C VAL A 132 -18.09 3.12 23.15
N LYS A 133 -18.00 1.97 23.85
CA LYS A 133 -19.00 1.54 24.85
C LYS A 133 -18.77 2.01 26.29
N TYR A 134 -17.89 2.97 26.54
CA TYR A 134 -17.63 3.52 27.88
C TYR A 134 -17.83 5.02 27.97
#